data_AF-A0A7Y5E9E1-F1
#
_entry.id   AF-A0A7Y5E9E1-F1
#
_cell.length_a   1.000
_cell.length_b   1.000
_cell.length_c   1.000
_cell.angle_alpha   90.00
_cell.angle_beta   90.00
_cell.angle_gamma   90.00
#
_symmetry.space_group_name_H-M   'P 1'
#
loop_
_entity.id
_entity.type
_entity.pdbx_description
1 polymer ?
#
loop_
_entity_poly.entity_id
_entity_poly.type
_entity_poly.pdbx_seq_one_letter_code
_entity_poly.pdbx_strand_id
1 'polypeptide(L)'
;MELIDVFALISCVLLVVCGLGYGTAFIRRKNYLLGVEFLIVGISATNFTAFIATGWQANYNVAIFLDAFSRGVGVPIIVTLGLMAVTHNYKPSPTKDVLLFLAAFISTAIYFMSSAFKAWLPYFYVLMWLLATLYLLYFMWRLARAGEFRHALATLLGAVAGLTIALRYDFFPIPGDETKMIFMTSAFLVWSYSMAQLFYAYRALQRSTKASAQAMSHSN
;
A
#
# COMPACT_ATOMS: atom_id res chain seq x y z
N MET A 1 -17.30 -15.20 19.75
CA MET A 1 -16.53 -14.20 19.00
C MET A 1 -16.59 -12.92 19.81
N GLU A 2 -15.45 -12.47 20.31
CA GLU A 2 -15.40 -11.23 21.08
C GLU A 2 -15.56 -10.03 20.14
N LEU A 3 -15.98 -8.88 20.68
CA LEU A 3 -16.22 -7.67 19.88
C LEU A 3 -14.98 -7.25 19.08
N ILE A 4 -13.79 -7.48 19.64
CA ILE A 4 -12.50 -7.19 19.01
C ILE A 4 -12.23 -8.05 17.77
N ASP A 5 -12.65 -9.32 17.78
CA ASP A 5 -12.52 -10.24 16.64
C ASP A 5 -13.43 -9.77 15.48
N VAL A 6 -14.62 -9.27 15.81
CA VAL A 6 -15.56 -8.71 14.83
C VAL A 6 -14.96 -7.48 14.15
N PHE A 7 -14.31 -6.59 14.91
CA PHE A 7 -13.63 -5.43 14.32
C PHE A 7 -12.44 -5.81 13.44
N ALA A 8 -11.63 -6.80 13.86
CA ALA A 8 -10.53 -7.30 13.04
C ALA A 8 -11.04 -7.91 11.72
N LEU A 9 -12.14 -8.66 11.78
CA LEU A 9 -12.75 -9.24 10.58
C LEU A 9 -13.32 -8.17 9.65
N ILE A 10 -14.12 -7.22 10.17
CA ILE A 10 -14.72 -6.14 9.38
C ILE A 10 -13.64 -5.30 8.71
N SER A 11 -12.58 -4.94 9.44
CA SER A 11 -11.47 -4.17 8.89
C SER A 11 -10.68 -4.96 7.84
N CYS A 12 -10.51 -6.28 8.01
CA CYS A 12 -9.92 -7.14 7.00
C CYS A 12 -10.75 -7.20 5.72
N VAL A 13 -12.07 -7.34 5.84
CA VAL A 13 -13.00 -7.30 4.70
C VAL A 13 -12.97 -5.95 4.00
N LEU A 14 -12.89 -4.85 4.76
CA LEU A 14 -12.73 -3.52 4.18
C LEU A 14 -11.43 -3.43 3.36
N LEU A 15 -10.33 -4.00 3.86
CA LEU A 15 -9.07 -4.05 3.12
C LEU A 15 -9.18 -4.86 1.83
N VAL A 16 -9.92 -5.97 1.84
CA VAL A 16 -10.24 -6.73 0.61
C VAL A 16 -10.97 -5.85 -0.39
N VAL A 17 -12.04 -5.18 0.04
CA VAL A 17 -12.86 -4.33 -0.84
C VAL A 17 -12.03 -3.17 -1.40
N CYS A 18 -11.23 -2.50 -0.57
CA CYS A 18 -10.35 -1.42 -1.00
C CYS A 18 -9.28 -1.93 -1.97
N GLY A 19 -8.61 -3.05 -1.67
CA GLY A 19 -7.55 -3.58 -2.50
C GLY A 19 -8.04 -4.04 -3.87
N LEU A 20 -9.08 -4.86 -3.90
CA LEU A 20 -9.65 -5.35 -5.16
C LEU A 20 -10.33 -4.22 -5.95
N GLY A 21 -11.07 -3.34 -5.27
CA GLY A 21 -11.79 -2.24 -5.89
C GLY A 21 -10.87 -1.19 -6.49
N TYR A 22 -9.98 -0.60 -5.69
CA TYR A 22 -9.05 0.44 -6.16
C TYR A 22 -7.95 -0.13 -7.06
N GLY A 23 -7.52 -1.38 -6.85
CA GLY A 23 -6.59 -2.06 -7.76
C GLY A 23 -7.16 -2.22 -9.16
N THR A 24 -8.40 -2.73 -9.26
CA THR A 24 -9.12 -2.80 -10.54
C THR A 24 -9.31 -1.41 -11.16
N ALA A 25 -9.62 -0.41 -10.35
CA ALA A 25 -9.79 0.96 -10.82
C ALA A 25 -8.48 1.57 -11.39
N PHE A 26 -7.31 1.22 -10.86
CA PHE A 26 -6.02 1.62 -11.41
C PHE A 26 -5.64 0.87 -12.69
N ILE A 27 -5.95 -0.43 -12.78
CA ILE A 27 -5.76 -1.21 -14.02
C ILE A 27 -6.57 -0.60 -15.17
N ARG A 28 -7.84 -0.24 -14.91
CA ARG A 28 -8.69 0.46 -15.91
C ARG A 28 -8.10 1.81 -16.35
N ARG A 29 -7.23 2.41 -15.54
CA ARG A 29 -6.48 3.65 -15.86
C ARG A 29 -5.12 3.39 -16.49
N LYS A 30 -4.79 2.15 -16.84
CA LYS A 30 -3.50 1.71 -17.42
C LYS A 30 -2.31 1.98 -16.50
N ASN A 31 -2.54 2.10 -15.19
CA ASN A 31 -1.48 2.14 -14.19
C ASN A 31 -1.38 0.76 -13.54
N TYR A 32 -0.67 -0.15 -14.20
CA TYR A 32 -0.56 -1.54 -13.77
C TYR A 32 0.27 -1.70 -12.49
N LEU A 33 1.27 -0.83 -12.26
CA LEU A 33 2.06 -0.83 -11.03
C LEU A 33 1.18 -0.63 -9.79
N LEU A 34 0.40 0.47 -9.74
CA LEU A 34 -0.53 0.71 -8.63
C LEU A 34 -1.64 -0.33 -8.59
N GLY A 35 -2.16 -0.70 -9.77
CA GLY A 35 -3.28 -1.62 -9.88
C GLY A 35 -2.97 -3.01 -9.34
N VAL A 36 -1.90 -3.63 -9.82
CA VAL A 36 -1.51 -4.99 -9.43
C VAL A 36 -1.05 -5.03 -7.98
N GLU A 37 -0.31 -4.03 -7.50
CA GLU A 37 0.05 -3.97 -6.08
C GLU A 37 -1.19 -3.95 -5.17
N PHE A 38 -2.19 -3.14 -5.52
CA PHE A 38 -3.41 -3.05 -4.73
C PHE A 38 -4.21 -4.36 -4.78
N LEU A 39 -4.19 -5.05 -5.91
CA LEU A 39 -4.75 -6.40 -6.00
C LEU A 39 -3.98 -7.40 -5.14
N ILE A 40 -2.65 -7.33 -5.09
CA ILE A 40 -1.82 -8.19 -4.22
C ILE A 40 -2.22 -8.01 -2.76
N VAL A 41 -2.35 -6.76 -2.29
CA VAL A 41 -2.83 -6.46 -0.93
C VAL A 41 -4.26 -7.00 -0.71
N GLY A 42 -5.17 -6.82 -1.67
CA GLY A 42 -6.53 -7.34 -1.58
C GLY A 42 -6.60 -8.88 -1.56
N ILE A 43 -5.77 -9.55 -2.36
CA ILE A 43 -5.65 -11.02 -2.39
C ILE A 43 -5.03 -11.53 -1.10
N SER A 44 -4.03 -10.82 -0.56
CA SER A 44 -3.46 -11.11 0.76
C SER A 44 -4.53 -11.08 1.85
N ALA A 45 -5.29 -9.99 1.94
CA ALA A 45 -6.38 -9.84 2.90
C ALA A 45 -7.50 -10.89 2.69
N THR A 46 -7.76 -11.28 1.44
CA THR A 46 -8.76 -12.32 1.12
C THR A 46 -8.32 -13.67 1.66
N ASN A 47 -7.05 -14.02 1.45
CA ASN A 47 -6.47 -15.23 2.02
C ASN A 47 -6.47 -15.18 3.55
N PHE A 48 -6.14 -14.04 4.14
CA PHE A 48 -6.19 -13.89 5.60
C PHE A 48 -7.62 -14.07 6.14
N THR A 49 -8.62 -13.51 5.47
CA THR A 49 -10.04 -13.69 5.82
C THR A 49 -10.46 -15.16 5.70
N ALA A 50 -10.04 -15.84 4.63
CA ALA A 50 -10.30 -17.27 4.45
C ALA A 50 -9.63 -18.11 5.54
N PHE A 51 -8.41 -17.75 5.96
CA PHE A 51 -7.74 -18.40 7.09
C PHE A 51 -8.53 -18.23 8.39
N ILE A 52 -9.02 -17.02 8.71
CA ILE A 52 -9.87 -16.80 9.90
C ILE A 52 -11.11 -17.70 9.86
N ALA A 53 -11.74 -17.84 8.68
CA ALA A 53 -12.98 -18.61 8.53
C ALA A 53 -12.78 -20.14 8.55
N THR A 54 -11.62 -20.62 8.09
CA THR A 54 -11.40 -22.06 7.82
C THR A 54 -10.29 -22.70 8.65
N GLY A 55 -9.41 -21.90 9.26
CA GLY A 55 -8.18 -22.35 9.90
C GLY A 55 -7.13 -22.90 8.94
N TRP A 56 -7.32 -22.80 7.61
CA TRP A 56 -6.41 -23.43 6.65
C TRP A 56 -5.06 -22.69 6.56
N GLN A 57 -4.02 -23.33 7.07
CA GLN A 57 -2.68 -22.76 7.17
C GLN A 57 -2.08 -22.32 5.81
N ALA A 58 -2.49 -22.94 4.70
CA ALA A 58 -2.02 -22.54 3.37
C ALA A 58 -2.42 -21.09 3.04
N ASN A 59 -3.67 -20.70 3.36
CA ASN A 59 -4.12 -19.33 3.17
C ASN A 59 -3.35 -18.34 4.05
N TYR A 60 -3.05 -18.71 5.30
CA TYR A 60 -2.22 -17.89 6.17
C TYR A 60 -0.83 -17.66 5.55
N ASN A 61 -0.17 -18.73 5.09
CA ASN A 61 1.16 -18.66 4.49
C ASN A 61 1.19 -17.77 3.23
N VAL A 62 0.14 -17.85 2.40
CA VAL A 62 -0.02 -16.95 1.24
C VAL A 62 -0.20 -15.51 1.69
N ALA A 63 -1.09 -15.24 2.66
CA ALA A 63 -1.35 -13.90 3.15
C ALA A 63 -0.08 -13.23 3.71
N ILE A 64 0.65 -13.91 4.59
CA ILE A 64 1.87 -13.34 5.19
C ILE A 64 2.98 -13.12 4.16
N PHE A 65 3.09 -13.97 3.13
CA PHE A 65 4.07 -13.80 2.07
C PHE A 65 3.75 -12.58 1.20
N LEU A 66 2.48 -12.41 0.84
CA LEU A 66 2.04 -11.25 0.06
C LEU A 66 2.08 -9.95 0.89
N ASP A 67 1.81 -10.00 2.19
CA ASP A 67 2.03 -8.86 3.09
C ASP A 67 3.51 -8.47 3.15
N ALA A 68 4.40 -9.44 3.31
CA ALA A 68 5.84 -9.23 3.29
C ALA A 68 6.29 -8.60 1.97
N PHE A 69 5.80 -9.11 0.83
CA PHE A 69 6.04 -8.53 -0.49
C PHE A 69 5.66 -7.05 -0.53
N SER A 70 4.44 -6.71 -0.11
CA SER A 70 3.92 -5.35 -0.14
C SER A 70 4.70 -4.40 0.77
N ARG A 71 5.10 -4.85 1.96
CA ARG A 71 5.88 -4.05 2.92
C ARG A 71 7.33 -3.85 2.48
N GLY A 72 7.95 -4.89 1.91
CA GLY A 72 9.35 -4.87 1.53
C GLY A 72 9.62 -4.18 0.19
N VAL A 73 8.81 -4.47 -0.83
CA VAL A 73 9.10 -4.03 -2.21
C VAL A 73 7.88 -3.39 -2.87
N GLY A 74 6.67 -3.91 -2.63
CA GLY A 74 5.45 -3.43 -3.26
C GLY A 74 5.17 -1.94 -3.04
N VAL A 75 4.91 -1.52 -1.81
CA VAL A 75 4.68 -0.09 -1.51
C VAL A 75 5.93 0.77 -1.70
N PRO A 76 7.11 0.40 -1.15
CA PRO A 76 8.28 1.27 -1.22
C PRO A 76 8.76 1.55 -2.65
N ILE A 77 8.72 0.54 -3.52
CA ILE A 77 9.29 0.62 -4.87
C ILE A 77 8.18 0.66 -5.92
N ILE A 78 7.29 -0.34 -5.96
CA ILE A 78 6.29 -0.46 -7.03
C ILE A 78 5.26 0.68 -6.96
N VAL A 79 4.73 1.00 -5.77
CA VAL A 79 3.78 2.12 -5.62
C VAL A 79 4.44 3.45 -5.94
N THR A 80 5.66 3.67 -5.45
CA THR A 80 6.46 4.87 -5.78
C THR A 80 6.59 5.05 -7.29
N LEU A 81 6.99 4.00 -8.03
CA LEU A 81 7.08 4.04 -9.49
C LEU A 81 5.71 4.26 -10.15
N GLY A 82 4.66 3.66 -9.60
CA GLY A 82 3.29 3.88 -10.07
C GLY A 82 2.82 5.34 -9.91
N LEU A 83 3.23 6.02 -8.84
CA LEU A 83 2.96 7.45 -8.61
C LEU A 83 3.80 8.36 -9.51
N MET A 84 4.98 7.91 -9.98
CA MET A 84 5.79 8.65 -10.94
C MET A 84 5.05 8.92 -12.27
N ALA A 85 3.99 8.17 -12.56
CA ALA A 85 3.13 8.45 -13.70
C ALA A 85 2.46 9.83 -13.65
N VAL A 86 2.17 10.36 -12.46
CA VAL A 86 1.54 11.70 -12.29
C VAL A 86 2.51 12.76 -11.80
N THR A 87 3.66 12.40 -11.26
CA THR A 87 4.66 13.37 -10.79
C THR A 87 5.78 13.63 -11.78
N HIS A 88 6.21 12.61 -12.52
CA HIS A 88 7.36 12.65 -13.44
C HIS A 88 7.00 12.27 -14.88
N ASN A 89 5.71 12.08 -15.18
CA ASN A 89 5.23 11.60 -16.49
C ASN A 89 5.88 10.26 -16.91
N TYR A 90 6.23 9.43 -15.92
CA TYR A 90 6.69 8.06 -16.17
C TYR A 90 5.59 7.29 -16.88
N LYS A 91 5.93 6.54 -17.93
CA LYS A 91 4.98 5.71 -18.66
C LYS A 91 5.19 4.24 -18.26
N PRO A 92 4.31 3.68 -17.42
CA PRO A 92 4.34 2.25 -17.13
C PRO A 92 4.30 1.45 -18.43
N SER A 93 5.14 0.44 -18.53
CA SER A 93 5.23 -0.43 -19.70
C SER A 93 4.89 -1.84 -19.24
N PRO A 94 3.84 -2.48 -19.78
CA PRO A 94 3.38 -3.78 -19.27
C PRO A 94 4.50 -4.82 -19.14
N THR A 95 5.40 -4.89 -20.13
CA THR A 95 6.55 -5.80 -20.09
C THR A 95 7.52 -5.48 -18.95
N LYS A 96 7.86 -4.20 -18.76
CA LYS A 96 8.76 -3.77 -17.67
C LYS A 96 8.11 -3.94 -16.31
N ASP A 97 6.80 -3.67 -16.22
CA ASP A 97 6.02 -3.83 -15.00
C ASP A 97 5.98 -5.31 -14.59
N VAL A 98 5.76 -6.24 -15.53
CA VAL A 98 5.81 -7.69 -15.26
C VAL A 98 7.19 -8.12 -14.77
N LEU A 99 8.27 -7.68 -15.44
CA LEU A 99 9.64 -8.00 -15.00
C LEU A 99 9.92 -7.45 -13.60
N LEU A 100 9.43 -6.26 -13.29
CA LEU A 100 9.57 -5.64 -11.97
C LEU A 100 8.83 -6.44 -10.89
N PHE A 101 7.58 -6.86 -11.15
CA PHE A 101 6.84 -7.71 -10.22
C PHE A 101 7.52 -9.07 -10.02
N LEU A 102 8.00 -9.70 -11.09
CA LEU A 102 8.75 -10.96 -10.99
C LEU A 102 10.02 -10.81 -10.15
N ALA A 103 10.81 -9.76 -10.40
CA ALA A 103 12.00 -9.47 -9.60
C ALA A 103 11.64 -9.22 -8.13
N ALA A 104 10.58 -8.44 -7.87
CA ALA A 104 10.09 -8.18 -6.52
C ALA A 104 9.63 -9.45 -5.78
N PHE A 105 8.98 -10.38 -6.48
CA PHE A 105 8.56 -11.66 -5.90
C PHE A 105 9.77 -12.54 -5.56
N ILE A 106 10.75 -12.59 -6.45
CA ILE A 106 12.02 -13.31 -6.21
C ILE A 106 12.75 -12.70 -5.01
N SER A 107 12.91 -11.37 -4.96
CA SER A 107 13.54 -10.68 -3.83
C SER A 107 12.79 -10.99 -2.52
N THR A 108 11.47 -10.97 -2.55
CA THR A 108 10.64 -11.33 -1.39
C THR A 108 10.85 -12.76 -0.95
N ALA A 109 10.84 -13.72 -1.87
CA ALA A 109 11.14 -15.12 -1.55
C ALA A 109 12.52 -15.26 -0.89
N ILE A 110 13.53 -14.56 -1.40
CA ILE A 110 14.90 -14.60 -0.85
C ILE A 110 14.92 -14.10 0.61
N TYR A 111 14.41 -12.90 0.90
CA TYR A 111 14.51 -12.36 2.26
C TYR A 111 13.51 -13.00 3.23
N PHE A 112 12.32 -13.37 2.75
CA PHE A 112 11.25 -13.89 3.60
C PHE A 112 11.51 -15.34 4.03
N MET A 113 12.07 -16.16 3.14
CA MET A 113 12.36 -17.57 3.43
C MET A 113 13.73 -17.78 4.06
N SER A 114 14.61 -16.77 4.03
CA SER A 114 15.96 -16.87 4.58
C SER A 114 15.97 -16.74 6.10
N SER A 115 16.46 -17.76 6.78
CA SER A 115 16.68 -17.74 8.23
C SER A 115 17.69 -16.66 8.66
N ALA A 116 18.68 -16.37 7.82
CA ALA A 116 19.69 -15.34 8.07
C ALA A 116 19.10 -13.93 8.04
N PHE A 117 18.06 -13.69 7.25
CA PHE A 117 17.39 -12.39 7.17
C PHE A 117 16.33 -12.17 8.26
N LYS A 118 15.85 -13.24 8.90
CA LYS A 118 14.72 -13.18 9.84
C LYS A 118 14.90 -12.15 10.96
N ALA A 119 16.11 -12.01 11.51
CA ALA A 119 16.42 -11.02 12.54
C ALA A 119 16.42 -9.57 12.02
N TRP A 120 16.68 -9.38 10.73
CA TRP A 120 16.79 -8.07 10.09
C TRP A 120 15.47 -7.59 9.46
N LEU A 121 14.49 -8.48 9.25
CA LEU A 121 13.22 -8.15 8.59
C LEU A 121 12.49 -6.96 9.22
N PRO A 122 12.34 -6.86 10.55
CA PRO A 122 11.73 -5.67 11.17
C PRO A 122 12.37 -4.35 10.75
N TYR A 123 13.70 -4.28 10.81
CA TYR A 123 14.48 -3.10 10.46
C TYR A 123 14.38 -2.78 8.97
N PHE A 124 14.43 -3.83 8.13
CA PHE A 124 14.25 -3.71 6.70
C PHE A 124 12.88 -3.11 6.35
N TYR A 125 11.79 -3.61 6.93
CA TYR A 125 10.45 -3.08 6.66
C TYR A 125 10.27 -1.63 7.11
N VAL A 126 10.83 -1.24 8.26
CA VAL A 126 10.81 0.16 8.70
C VAL A 126 11.63 1.04 7.76
N LEU A 127 12.83 0.61 7.37
CA LEU A 127 13.66 1.35 6.41
C LEU A 127 12.92 1.55 5.08
N MET A 128 12.33 0.48 4.55
CA MET A 128 11.52 0.52 3.33
C MET A 128 10.33 1.48 3.45
N TRP A 129 9.65 1.47 4.59
CA TRP A 129 8.56 2.41 4.85
C TRP A 129 9.04 3.87 4.95
N LEU A 130 10.21 4.12 5.53
CA LEU A 130 10.80 5.47 5.58
C LEU A 130 11.10 5.98 4.16
N LEU A 131 11.68 5.14 3.30
CA LEU A 131 11.91 5.48 1.89
C LEU A 131 10.61 5.80 1.16
N ALA A 132 9.57 4.98 1.36
CA ALA A 132 8.23 5.24 0.82
C ALA A 132 7.69 6.59 1.30
N THR A 133 7.85 6.89 2.59
CA THR A 133 7.39 8.14 3.22
C THR A 133 8.08 9.36 2.64
N LEU A 134 9.40 9.30 2.39
CA LEU A 134 10.13 10.39 1.72
C LEU A 134 9.54 10.72 0.34
N TYR A 135 9.22 9.70 -0.44
CA TYR A 135 8.56 9.92 -1.72
C TYR A 135 7.13 10.45 -1.57
N LEU A 136 6.37 9.96 -0.58
CA LEU A 136 5.04 10.47 -0.29
C LEU A 136 5.08 11.95 0.11
N LEU A 137 6.10 12.42 0.84
CA LEU A 137 6.27 13.85 1.15
C LEU A 137 6.44 14.68 -0.12
N TYR A 138 7.24 14.20 -1.06
CA TYR A 138 7.34 14.83 -2.38
C TYR A 138 6.01 14.82 -3.14
N PHE A 139 5.27 13.70 -3.12
CA PHE A 139 3.95 13.60 -3.75
C PHE A 139 2.93 14.57 -3.12
N MET A 140 2.93 14.71 -1.78
CA MET A 140 2.14 15.68 -1.04
C MET A 140 2.50 17.12 -1.42
N TRP A 141 3.78 17.42 -1.55
CA TRP A 141 4.24 18.72 -2.01
C TRP A 141 3.73 19.02 -3.44
N ARG A 142 3.75 18.04 -4.34
CA ARG A 142 3.18 18.17 -5.69
C ARG A 142 1.67 18.43 -5.67
N LEU A 143 0.93 17.76 -4.79
CA LEU A 143 -0.51 18.00 -4.59
C LEU A 143 -0.77 19.43 -4.09
N ALA A 144 -0.05 19.87 -3.07
CA ALA A 144 -0.16 21.22 -2.52
C ALA A 144 0.12 22.29 -3.60
N ARG A 145 1.18 22.11 -4.40
CA ARG A 145 1.50 22.99 -5.52
C ARG A 145 0.43 23.01 -6.62
N ALA A 146 -0.32 21.94 -6.77
CA ALA A 146 -1.43 21.84 -7.70
C ALA A 146 -2.77 22.34 -7.11
N GLY A 147 -2.76 22.93 -5.91
CA GLY A 147 -3.95 23.42 -5.21
C GLY A 147 -4.77 22.35 -4.48
N GLU A 148 -4.33 21.08 -4.51
CA GLU A 148 -5.06 19.93 -3.95
C GLU A 148 -4.69 19.68 -2.47
N PHE A 149 -4.78 20.73 -1.64
CA PHE A 149 -4.32 20.72 -0.24
C PHE A 149 -5.04 19.68 0.63
N ARG A 150 -6.34 19.45 0.40
CA ARG A 150 -7.10 18.43 1.15
C ARG A 150 -6.54 17.04 0.91
N HIS A 151 -6.17 16.73 -0.34
CA HIS A 151 -5.55 15.45 -0.66
C HIS A 151 -4.12 15.35 -0.13
N ALA A 152 -3.36 16.45 -0.10
CA ALA A 152 -2.06 16.48 0.54
C ALA A 152 -2.15 16.16 2.04
N LEU A 153 -3.03 16.84 2.79
CA LEU A 153 -3.22 16.63 4.22
C LEU A 153 -3.75 15.22 4.53
N ALA A 154 -4.74 14.74 3.79
CA ALA A 154 -5.26 13.39 3.99
C ALA A 154 -4.20 12.31 3.68
N THR A 155 -3.31 12.55 2.71
CA THR A 155 -2.16 11.65 2.44
C THR A 155 -1.14 11.70 3.58
N LEU A 156 -0.89 12.87 4.18
CA LEU A 156 -0.03 13.01 5.35
C LEU A 156 -0.53 12.18 6.53
N LEU A 157 -1.83 12.27 6.82
CA LEU A 157 -2.46 11.47 7.89
C LEU A 157 -2.26 9.97 7.65
N GLY A 158 -2.45 9.52 6.40
CA GLY A 158 -2.20 8.13 6.03
C GLY A 158 -0.74 7.71 6.19
N ALA A 159 0.20 8.56 5.78
CA ALA A 159 1.63 8.29 5.91
C ALA A 159 2.09 8.20 7.39
N VAL A 160 1.61 9.12 8.23
CA VAL A 160 1.90 9.11 9.68
C VAL A 160 1.28 7.89 10.36
N ALA A 161 0.03 7.56 10.04
CA ALA A 161 -0.63 6.37 10.56
C ALA A 161 0.08 5.09 10.12
N GLY A 162 0.46 5.00 8.83
CA GLY A 162 1.20 3.84 8.32
C GLY A 162 2.59 3.70 8.93
N LEU A 163 3.31 4.81 9.19
CA LEU A 163 4.58 4.77 9.91
C LEU A 163 4.38 4.29 11.35
N THR A 164 3.31 4.73 12.00
CA THR A 164 2.94 4.27 13.34
C THR A 164 2.70 2.75 13.33
N ILE A 165 1.95 2.24 12.35
CA ILE A 165 1.74 0.80 12.18
C ILE A 165 3.06 0.06 11.94
N ALA A 166 3.93 0.55 11.06
CA ALA A 166 5.22 -0.08 10.76
C ALA A 166 6.12 -0.21 12.00
N LEU A 167 6.15 0.82 12.86
CA LEU A 167 6.90 0.78 14.12
C LEU A 167 6.24 -0.15 15.15
N ARG A 168 4.90 -0.11 15.25
CA ARG A 168 4.13 -0.94 16.19
C ARG A 168 4.16 -2.43 15.83
N TYR A 169 4.30 -2.78 14.55
CA TYR A 169 4.26 -4.15 14.05
C TYR A 169 5.31 -5.03 14.74
N ASP A 170 6.56 -4.54 14.79
CA ASP A 170 7.71 -5.36 15.18
C ASP A 170 8.49 -4.81 16.39
N PHE A 171 8.40 -3.50 16.71
CA PHE A 171 9.24 -2.88 17.76
C PHE A 171 8.49 -2.47 19.02
N PHE A 172 7.23 -2.06 18.88
CA PHE A 172 6.47 -1.47 20.00
C PHE A 172 5.09 -2.10 20.12
N PRO A 173 4.98 -3.37 20.58
CA PRO A 173 3.69 -4.03 20.73
C PRO A 173 2.74 -3.22 21.62
N ILE A 174 1.44 -3.33 21.34
CA ILE A 174 0.41 -2.61 22.11
C ILE A 174 0.23 -3.33 23.45
N PRO A 175 0.41 -2.66 24.60
CA PRO A 175 0.19 -3.29 25.91
C PRO A 175 -1.24 -3.82 26.02
N GLY A 176 -1.40 -5.08 26.41
CA GLY A 176 -2.70 -5.75 26.54
C GLY A 176 -3.29 -6.33 25.25
N ASP A 177 -2.59 -6.25 24.11
CA ASP A 177 -3.02 -6.81 22.82
C ASP A 177 -2.27 -8.11 22.47
N GLU A 178 -2.37 -9.12 23.33
CA GLU A 178 -1.62 -10.38 23.19
C GLU A 178 -2.00 -11.15 21.92
N THR A 179 -3.26 -11.07 21.51
CA THR A 179 -3.78 -11.69 20.27
C THR A 179 -3.51 -10.86 19.03
N LYS A 180 -2.93 -9.66 19.18
CA LYS A 180 -2.68 -8.66 18.12
C LYS A 180 -3.94 -8.15 17.41
N MET A 181 -5.14 -8.42 17.90
CA MET A 181 -6.37 -8.06 17.20
C MET A 181 -6.59 -6.54 17.14
N ILE A 182 -6.16 -5.77 18.16
CA ILE A 182 -6.22 -4.30 18.13
C ILE A 182 -5.26 -3.79 17.05
N PHE A 183 -4.04 -4.32 17.04
CA PHE A 183 -3.02 -4.00 16.05
C PHE A 183 -3.51 -4.31 14.64
N MET A 184 -4.04 -5.51 14.40
CA MET A 184 -4.51 -5.94 13.08
C MET A 184 -5.67 -5.08 12.59
N THR A 185 -6.64 -4.79 13.47
CA THR A 185 -7.75 -3.88 13.14
C THR A 185 -7.23 -2.52 12.68
N SER A 186 -6.30 -1.94 13.46
CA SER A 186 -5.70 -0.64 13.16
C SER A 186 -4.92 -0.66 11.85
N ALA A 187 -4.11 -1.70 11.64
CA ALA A 187 -3.34 -1.88 10.41
C ALA A 187 -4.28 -1.96 9.19
N PHE A 188 -5.29 -2.81 9.22
CA PHE A 188 -6.22 -2.98 8.10
C PHE A 188 -6.98 -1.70 7.76
N LEU A 189 -7.41 -0.94 8.77
CA LEU A 189 -8.05 0.37 8.57
C LEU A 189 -7.09 1.38 7.93
N VAL A 190 -5.85 1.46 8.42
CA VAL A 190 -4.83 2.38 7.88
C VAL A 190 -4.48 2.03 6.44
N TRP A 191 -4.31 0.75 6.13
CA TRP A 191 -4.05 0.30 4.76
C TRP A 191 -5.24 0.59 3.84
N SER A 192 -6.46 0.28 4.27
CA SER A 192 -7.69 0.58 3.51
C SER A 192 -7.83 2.07 3.20
N TYR A 193 -7.64 2.90 4.23
CA TYR A 193 -7.65 4.36 4.11
C TYR A 193 -6.57 4.83 3.13
N SER A 194 -5.34 4.35 3.28
CA SER A 194 -4.20 4.77 2.45
C SER A 194 -4.42 4.40 0.98
N MET A 195 -4.98 3.22 0.69
CA MET A 195 -5.31 2.81 -0.67
C MET A 195 -6.39 3.71 -1.29
N ALA A 196 -7.49 3.94 -0.56
CA ALA A 196 -8.54 4.83 -1.01
C ALA A 196 -8.01 6.25 -1.26
N GLN A 197 -7.28 6.78 -0.29
CA GLN A 197 -6.75 8.13 -0.35
C GLN A 197 -5.73 8.29 -1.47
N LEU A 198 -4.84 7.32 -1.67
CA LEU A 198 -3.86 7.36 -2.75
C LEU A 198 -4.54 7.33 -4.13
N PHE A 199 -5.61 6.55 -4.28
CA PHE A 199 -6.41 6.56 -5.51
C PHE A 199 -7.02 7.93 -5.81
N TYR A 200 -7.65 8.56 -4.82
CA TYR A 200 -8.23 9.89 -5.01
C TYR A 200 -7.18 10.98 -5.20
N ALA A 201 -6.09 10.95 -4.44
CA ALA A 201 -4.98 11.89 -4.55
C ALA A 201 -4.29 11.78 -5.92
N TYR A 202 -4.07 10.56 -6.43
CA TYR A 202 -3.55 10.34 -7.77
C TYR A 202 -4.43 11.00 -8.83
N ARG A 203 -5.76 10.79 -8.73
CA ARG A 203 -6.73 11.37 -9.67
C ARG A 203 -6.77 12.89 -9.58
N ALA A 204 -6.69 13.45 -8.37
CA ALA A 204 -6.67 14.88 -8.15
C ALA A 204 -5.46 15.51 -8.85
N LEU A 205 -4.25 14.99 -8.62
CA LEU A 205 -3.05 15.49 -9.28
C LEU A 205 -3.09 15.33 -10.81
N GLN A 206 -3.59 14.19 -11.28
CA GLN A 206 -3.76 13.93 -12.72
C GLN A 206 -4.70 14.95 -13.37
N ARG A 207 -5.82 15.28 -12.71
CA ARG A 207 -6.79 16.27 -13.20
C ARG A 207 -6.18 17.67 -13.22
N SER A 208 -5.56 18.10 -12.12
CA SER A 208 -4.98 19.44 -12.02
C SER A 208 -3.86 19.66 -13.04
N THR A 209 -3.02 18.63 -13.26
CA THR A 209 -1.94 18.70 -14.26
C THR A 209 -2.49 18.84 -15.69
N LYS A 210 -3.58 18.12 -16.02
CA LYS A 210 -4.25 18.26 -17.33
C LYS A 210 -4.89 19.63 -17.51
N ALA A 211 -5.57 20.14 -16.48
CA ALA A 211 -6.20 21.46 -16.52
C ALA A 211 -5.16 22.57 -16.74
N SER A 212 -4.03 22.52 -16.04
CA SER A 212 -2.92 23.46 -16.23
C SER A 212 -2.34 23.40 -17.65
N ALA A 213 -2.17 22.20 -18.22
CA ALA A 213 -1.67 22.03 -19.58
C ALA A 213 -2.62 22.63 -20.63
N GLN A 214 -3.94 22.46 -20.46
CA GLN A 214 -4.95 23.03 -21.37
C GLN A 214 -5.00 24.55 -21.29
N ALA A 215 -4.89 25.13 -20.08
CA ALA A 215 -4.86 26.58 -19.91
C ALA A 215 -3.68 27.22 -20.66
N MET A 216 -2.49 26.60 -20.61
CA MET A 216 -1.32 27.09 -21.33
C MET A 216 -1.43 26.97 -22.86
N SER A 217 -2.19 25.99 -23.39
CA SER A 217 -2.39 25.87 -24.84
C SER A 217 -3.40 26.86 -25.41
N HIS A 218 -4.30 27.41 -24.59
CA HIS A 218 -5.27 28.42 -25.01
C HIS A 218 -4.76 29.87 -24.89
N SER A 219 -3.63 30.09 -24.21
CA SER A 219 -2.99 31.40 -24.05
C SER A 219 -1.89 31.70 -25.09
N ASN A 220 -1.62 30.76 -26.00
CA ASN A 220 -0.66 30.89 -27.11
C ASN A 220 -1.40 30.96 -28.45
#